data_AF-A0A6A6PQH9-F1
#
_entry.id   AF-A0A6A6PQH9-F1
#
_cell.length_a   1.000
_cell.length_b   1.000
_cell.length_c   1.000
_cell.angle_alpha   90.00
_cell.angle_beta   90.00
_cell.angle_gamma   90.00
#
_symmetry.space_group_name_H-M   'P 1'
#
loop_
_entity.id
_entity.type
_entity.pdbx_description
1 polymer ?
#
loop_
_entity_poly.entity_id
_entity_poly.type
_entity_poly.pdbx_seq_one_letter_code
_entity_poly.pdbx_strand_id
1 'polypeptide(L)'
;MGSQGTPVIHYDYEFSPVGQKTKLLLTAAGVPFERVDQPAVLPRKDLESLGITYRRIPLLAIGKDVYVDSALIFDTVLEKLAKGKLQTTTADKAWEAWGYDTFQDVLTLAPHELLSDDFVKDRETIFPILARSDYKTLRPSGVAQFQERLEFLEKTALSSGGYINGDKLSVADIHVIWGARWALNPMDGGPPGLGSSKEAGLGKEHFPKVWKLIESLPASNGQTVDAAEAAKKIQSASFTADKSGVAKGEPTGIQAGKQVTVDSLDAAPHSHPQAGKLVSTSNKEIVLELPSGIHLHFPRVGYILREA
;
A
#
# COMPACT_ATOMS: atom_id res chain seq x y z
N MET A 1 -13.15 -32.46 4.51
CA MET A 1 -13.24 -31.13 3.86
C MET A 1 -11.85 -30.83 3.33
N GLY A 2 -11.68 -30.73 2.01
CA GLY A 2 -10.36 -30.61 1.40
C GLY A 2 -9.62 -29.39 1.91
N SER A 3 -8.32 -29.52 2.19
CA SER A 3 -7.45 -28.41 2.55
C SER A 3 -7.34 -27.45 1.36
N GLN A 4 -8.27 -26.50 1.24
CA GLN A 4 -8.00 -25.31 0.45
C GLN A 4 -6.77 -24.64 1.08
N GLY A 5 -5.80 -24.26 0.25
CA GLY A 5 -4.61 -23.55 0.73
C GLY A 5 -5.01 -22.29 1.51
N THR A 6 -4.10 -21.81 2.37
CA THR A 6 -4.30 -20.58 3.14
C THR A 6 -4.80 -19.44 2.24
N PRO A 7 -5.96 -18.83 2.51
CA PRO A 7 -6.47 -17.76 1.67
C PRO A 7 -5.56 -16.54 1.74
N VAL A 8 -5.29 -15.92 0.59
CA VAL A 8 -4.59 -14.64 0.47
C VAL A 8 -5.58 -13.66 -0.14
N ILE A 9 -6.06 -12.71 0.67
CA ILE A 9 -7.13 -11.79 0.29
C ILE A 9 -6.63 -10.35 0.41
N HIS A 10 -6.70 -9.61 -0.69
CA HIS A 10 -6.28 -8.24 -0.80
C HIS A 10 -7.50 -7.32 -0.82
N TYR A 11 -7.55 -6.33 0.08
CA TYR A 11 -8.60 -5.32 0.11
C TYR A 11 -8.06 -4.04 -0.51
N ASP A 12 -8.62 -3.60 -1.64
CA ASP A 12 -8.31 -2.30 -2.26
C ASP A 12 -9.41 -1.76 -3.15
N TYR A 13 -9.13 -0.64 -3.80
CA TYR A 13 -9.88 -0.19 -4.96
C TYR A 13 -8.91 0.08 -6.11
N GLU A 14 -9.37 -0.07 -7.36
CA GLU A 14 -8.49 -0.03 -8.53
C GLU A 14 -7.67 1.25 -8.67
N PHE A 15 -8.27 2.40 -8.33
CA PHE A 15 -7.61 3.70 -8.39
C PHE A 15 -6.58 3.94 -7.27
N SER A 16 -6.46 3.03 -6.29
CA SER A 16 -5.54 3.20 -5.17
C SER A 16 -4.08 3.04 -5.62
N PRO A 17 -3.22 4.06 -5.51
CA PRO A 17 -1.84 3.94 -5.95
C PRO A 17 -1.05 2.92 -5.11
N VAL A 18 -1.26 2.91 -3.80
CA VAL A 18 -0.62 1.92 -2.90
C VAL A 18 -1.27 0.53 -3.04
N GLY A 19 -2.56 0.47 -3.36
CA GLY A 19 -3.23 -0.78 -3.76
C GLY A 19 -2.60 -1.39 -5.00
N GLN A 20 -2.39 -0.59 -6.06
CA GLN A 20 -1.66 -1.01 -7.25
C GLN A 20 -0.22 -1.43 -6.95
N LYS A 21 0.52 -0.71 -6.07
CA LYS A 21 1.87 -1.08 -5.61
C LYS A 21 1.92 -2.49 -5.01
N THR A 22 0.98 -2.82 -4.12
CA THR A 22 0.96 -4.13 -3.44
C THR A 22 0.37 -5.25 -4.30
N LYS A 23 -0.61 -4.98 -5.17
CA LYS A 23 -1.05 -5.94 -6.19
C LYS A 23 0.10 -6.31 -7.13
N LEU A 24 0.89 -5.31 -7.55
CA LEU A 24 2.08 -5.53 -8.36
C LEU A 24 3.10 -6.43 -7.63
N LEU A 25 3.34 -6.22 -6.34
CA LEU A 25 4.19 -7.11 -5.53
C LEU A 25 3.69 -8.56 -5.56
N LEU A 26 2.41 -8.79 -5.25
CA LEU A 26 1.84 -10.14 -5.19
C LEU A 26 1.96 -10.84 -6.55
N THR A 27 1.58 -10.15 -7.63
CA THR A 27 1.68 -10.68 -8.98
C THR A 27 3.13 -10.94 -9.40
N ALA A 28 4.04 -10.00 -9.15
CA ALA A 28 5.46 -10.14 -9.49
C ALA A 28 6.13 -11.28 -8.70
N ALA A 29 5.69 -11.53 -7.47
CA ALA A 29 6.10 -12.67 -6.66
C ALA A 29 5.40 -13.99 -7.06
N GLY A 30 4.47 -13.96 -8.03
CA GLY A 30 3.70 -15.12 -8.45
C GLY A 30 2.85 -15.71 -7.32
N VAL A 31 2.31 -14.85 -6.46
CA VAL A 31 1.39 -15.19 -5.38
C VAL A 31 -0.04 -15.11 -5.93
N PRO A 32 -0.80 -16.22 -5.95
CA PRO A 32 -2.24 -16.17 -6.21
C PRO A 32 -2.96 -15.49 -5.06
N PHE A 33 -3.88 -14.58 -5.37
CA PHE A 33 -4.69 -13.89 -4.36
C PHE A 33 -6.10 -13.60 -4.88
N GLU A 34 -7.02 -13.41 -3.96
CA GLU A 34 -8.36 -12.88 -4.23
C GLU A 34 -8.43 -11.41 -3.83
N ARG A 35 -9.30 -10.63 -4.45
CA ARG A 35 -9.46 -9.21 -4.17
C ARG A 35 -10.87 -8.89 -3.72
N VAL A 36 -10.99 -8.10 -2.67
CA VAL A 36 -12.26 -7.49 -2.26
C VAL A 36 -12.18 -6.00 -2.59
N ASP A 37 -13.05 -5.56 -3.50
CA ASP A 37 -13.15 -4.14 -3.85
C ASP A 37 -13.71 -3.36 -2.67
N GLN A 38 -13.12 -2.20 -2.39
CA GLN A 38 -13.48 -1.33 -1.27
C GLN A 38 -13.89 0.06 -1.74
N PRO A 39 -14.73 0.78 -0.97
CA PRO A 39 -14.95 2.20 -1.20
C PRO A 39 -13.64 2.99 -1.12
N ALA A 40 -13.48 3.97 -2.02
CA ALA A 40 -12.31 4.86 -1.99
C ALA A 40 -12.28 5.70 -0.70
N VAL A 41 -13.44 6.21 -0.28
CA VAL A 41 -13.66 7.01 0.93
C VAL A 41 -14.28 6.16 2.05
N LEU A 42 -14.25 6.65 3.30
CA LEU A 42 -14.99 6.02 4.39
C LEU A 42 -16.51 6.25 4.27
N PRO A 43 -17.37 5.43 4.90
CA PRO A 43 -17.07 4.21 5.67
C PRO A 43 -16.75 2.99 4.80
N ARG A 44 -16.09 1.98 5.39
CA ARG A 44 -15.79 0.70 4.72
C ARG A 44 -16.43 -0.44 5.49
N LYS A 45 -17.73 -0.62 5.27
CA LYS A 45 -18.58 -1.56 6.03
C LYS A 45 -18.06 -3.00 6.03
N ASP A 46 -17.43 -3.42 4.94
CA ASP A 46 -16.85 -4.77 4.83
C ASP A 46 -15.71 -4.98 5.83
N LEU A 47 -14.81 -3.99 5.95
CA LEU A 47 -13.73 -4.00 6.93
C LEU A 47 -14.26 -3.82 8.36
N GLU A 48 -15.24 -2.93 8.54
CA GLU A 48 -15.91 -2.73 9.84
C GLU A 48 -16.59 -4.01 10.33
N SER A 49 -17.10 -4.86 9.44
CA SER A 49 -17.67 -6.18 9.78
C SER A 49 -16.63 -7.14 10.38
N LEU A 50 -15.35 -6.94 10.06
CA LEU A 50 -14.22 -7.65 10.65
C LEU A 50 -13.67 -6.93 11.90
N GLY A 51 -14.30 -5.83 12.33
CA GLY A 51 -13.86 -4.99 13.45
C GLY A 51 -12.71 -4.04 13.09
N ILE A 52 -12.41 -3.87 11.80
CA ILE A 52 -11.30 -3.03 11.33
C ILE A 52 -11.82 -1.60 11.10
N THR A 53 -11.29 -0.65 11.88
CA THR A 53 -11.54 0.79 11.75
C THR A 53 -10.35 1.53 11.15
N TYR A 54 -9.23 0.83 10.93
CA TYR A 54 -8.05 1.38 10.27
C TYR A 54 -8.41 2.01 8.90
N ARG A 55 -8.01 3.28 8.73
CA ARG A 55 -8.49 4.12 7.62
C ARG A 55 -7.74 3.92 6.31
N ARG A 56 -6.47 3.51 6.28
CA ARG A 56 -5.78 3.37 4.99
C ARG A 56 -6.16 2.04 4.31
N ILE A 57 -5.85 1.98 3.04
CA ILE A 57 -5.92 0.80 2.17
C ILE A 57 -4.58 0.78 1.41
N PRO A 58 -4.02 -0.37 1.03
CA PRO A 58 -4.56 -1.73 1.08
C PRO A 58 -4.42 -2.44 2.43
N LEU A 59 -5.15 -3.55 2.56
CA LEU A 59 -4.94 -4.57 3.60
C LEU A 59 -4.71 -5.92 2.90
N LEU A 60 -3.89 -6.78 3.52
CA LEU A 60 -3.66 -8.14 3.05
C LEU A 60 -3.97 -9.14 4.15
N ALA A 61 -4.96 -10.02 3.95
CA ALA A 61 -5.21 -11.17 4.82
C ALA A 61 -4.44 -12.39 4.31
N ILE A 62 -3.78 -13.10 5.22
CA ILE A 62 -3.15 -14.40 4.99
C ILE A 62 -3.67 -15.35 6.08
N GLY A 63 -4.70 -16.11 5.75
CA GLY A 63 -5.50 -16.82 6.76
C GLY A 63 -6.19 -15.84 7.70
N LYS A 64 -6.03 -16.03 9.02
CA LYS A 64 -6.58 -15.14 10.07
C LYS A 64 -5.73 -13.92 10.42
N ASP A 65 -4.57 -13.77 9.82
CA ASP A 65 -3.68 -12.64 10.04
C ASP A 65 -3.87 -11.60 8.93
N VAL A 66 -4.30 -10.41 9.30
CA VAL A 66 -4.52 -9.27 8.40
C VAL A 66 -3.45 -8.23 8.64
N TYR A 67 -2.70 -7.91 7.60
CA TYR A 67 -1.57 -6.98 7.64
C TYR A 67 -2.02 -5.65 7.03
N VAL A 68 -1.89 -4.58 7.82
CA VAL A 68 -2.05 -3.20 7.33
C VAL A 68 -0.70 -2.62 6.96
N ASP A 69 -0.72 -1.48 6.28
CA ASP A 69 0.48 -0.76 5.82
C ASP A 69 1.28 -1.51 4.76
N SER A 70 1.56 -0.85 3.65
CA SER A 70 2.30 -1.46 2.55
C SER A 70 3.73 -1.88 2.92
N ALA A 71 4.42 -1.20 3.85
CA ALA A 71 5.76 -1.63 4.27
C ALA A 71 5.71 -2.99 4.97
N LEU A 72 4.72 -3.20 5.86
CA LEU A 72 4.52 -4.49 6.52
C LEU A 72 4.00 -5.55 5.55
N ILE A 73 3.11 -5.19 4.63
CA ILE A 73 2.66 -6.09 3.56
C ILE A 73 3.85 -6.56 2.71
N PHE A 74 4.76 -5.66 2.33
CA PHE A 74 5.97 -6.00 1.59
C PHE A 74 6.85 -6.98 2.36
N ASP A 75 7.21 -6.63 3.60
CA ASP A 75 8.04 -7.48 4.45
C ASP A 75 7.41 -8.88 4.60
N THR A 76 6.10 -8.94 4.84
CA THR A 76 5.36 -10.21 5.02
C THR A 76 5.31 -11.05 3.74
N VAL A 77 5.00 -10.45 2.60
CA VAL A 77 4.93 -11.17 1.32
C VAL A 77 6.30 -11.69 0.93
N LEU A 78 7.35 -10.88 1.06
CA LEU A 78 8.72 -11.27 0.73
C LEU A 78 9.22 -12.40 1.62
N GLU A 79 8.94 -12.35 2.93
CA GLU A 79 9.35 -13.38 3.89
C GLU A 79 8.56 -14.68 3.72
N LYS A 80 7.24 -14.61 3.57
CA LYS A 80 6.35 -15.78 3.67
C LYS A 80 5.89 -16.37 2.34
N LEU A 81 5.67 -15.53 1.33
CA LEU A 81 4.94 -15.93 0.12
C LEU A 81 5.79 -15.91 -1.14
N ALA A 82 6.76 -14.99 -1.25
CA ALA A 82 7.54 -14.77 -2.46
C ALA A 82 8.52 -15.91 -2.76
N LYS A 83 8.94 -16.69 -1.75
CA LYS A 83 9.84 -17.85 -1.90
C LYS A 83 11.11 -17.54 -2.73
N GLY A 84 11.67 -16.34 -2.56
CA GLY A 84 12.88 -15.89 -3.27
C GLY A 84 12.68 -15.59 -4.77
N LYS A 85 11.44 -15.52 -5.27
CA LYS A 85 11.15 -15.22 -6.69
C LYS A 85 11.45 -13.77 -7.08
N LEU A 86 11.44 -12.85 -6.11
CA LEU A 86 11.79 -11.45 -6.31
C LEU A 86 13.13 -11.17 -5.68
N GLN A 87 14.02 -10.54 -6.45
CA GLN A 87 15.31 -10.08 -5.95
C GLN A 87 15.10 -8.91 -4.98
N THR A 88 15.75 -9.02 -3.83
CA THR A 88 15.85 -7.97 -2.82
C THR A 88 17.30 -7.51 -2.66
N THR A 89 17.49 -6.28 -2.21
CA THR A 89 18.80 -5.67 -1.95
C THR A 89 18.75 -4.82 -0.68
N THR A 90 19.91 -4.48 -0.14
CA THR A 90 20.00 -3.55 1.01
C THR A 90 19.54 -2.13 0.67
N ALA A 91 19.39 -1.79 -0.62
CA ALA A 91 18.93 -0.49 -1.08
C ALA A 91 17.40 -0.38 -1.17
N ASP A 92 16.66 -1.49 -1.02
CA ASP A 92 15.21 -1.53 -1.29
C ASP A 92 14.42 -0.51 -0.45
N LYS A 93 14.80 -0.30 0.82
CA LYS A 93 14.15 0.71 1.68
C LYS A 93 14.46 2.16 1.26
N ALA A 94 15.61 2.41 0.62
CA ALA A 94 15.89 3.72 0.04
C ALA A 94 15.03 3.96 -1.21
N TRP A 95 14.85 2.93 -2.04
CA TRP A 95 13.93 2.98 -3.18
C TRP A 95 12.48 3.13 -2.73
N GLU A 96 12.09 2.48 -1.64
CA GLU A 96 10.78 2.65 -1.03
C GLU A 96 10.52 4.11 -0.64
N ALA A 97 11.45 4.73 0.09
CA ALA A 97 11.36 6.13 0.49
C ALA A 97 11.27 7.06 -0.73
N TRP A 98 12.15 6.89 -1.72
CA TRP A 98 12.13 7.69 -2.95
C TRP A 98 10.80 7.58 -3.71
N GLY A 99 10.21 6.38 -3.74
CA GLY A 99 8.91 6.15 -4.36
C GLY A 99 7.77 6.87 -3.63
N TYR A 100 7.80 6.93 -2.30
CA TYR A 100 6.84 7.71 -1.53
C TYR A 100 7.01 9.21 -1.72
N ASP A 101 8.24 9.71 -1.78
CA ASP A 101 8.51 11.12 -2.08
C ASP A 101 7.97 11.48 -3.48
N THR A 102 8.22 10.63 -4.47
CA THR A 102 7.66 10.80 -5.82
C THR A 102 6.13 10.78 -5.81
N PHE A 103 5.52 9.91 -5.00
CA PHE A 103 4.07 9.88 -4.83
C PHE A 103 3.53 11.19 -4.25
N GLN A 104 4.21 11.78 -3.26
CA GLN A 104 3.81 13.08 -2.70
C GLN A 104 3.87 14.19 -3.77
N ASP A 105 4.92 14.21 -4.60
CA ASP A 105 5.07 15.22 -5.65
C ASP A 105 3.95 15.13 -6.69
N VAL A 106 3.60 13.91 -7.13
CA VAL A 106 2.56 13.71 -8.15
C VAL A 106 1.15 13.99 -7.66
N LEU A 107 0.92 14.15 -6.34
CA LEU A 107 -0.38 14.64 -5.84
C LEU A 107 -0.70 16.03 -6.37
N THR A 108 0.30 16.85 -6.74
CA THR A 108 0.09 18.15 -7.39
C THR A 108 -0.41 18.04 -8.84
N LEU A 109 -0.39 16.84 -9.40
CA LEU A 109 -0.87 16.53 -10.76
C LEU A 109 -2.30 15.99 -10.76
N ALA A 110 -2.93 15.80 -9.60
CA ALA A 110 -4.30 15.31 -9.56
C ALA A 110 -5.23 16.28 -10.32
N PRO A 111 -5.99 15.78 -11.30
CA PRO A 111 -6.84 16.61 -12.16
C PRO A 111 -8.04 17.14 -11.37
N HIS A 112 -8.61 18.27 -11.81
CA HIS A 112 -9.67 18.94 -11.05
C HIS A 112 -10.91 18.07 -10.86
N GLU A 113 -11.20 17.22 -11.85
CA GLU A 113 -12.31 16.27 -11.88
C GLU A 113 -12.23 15.23 -10.75
N LEU A 114 -11.02 14.95 -10.23
CA LEU A 114 -10.80 14.04 -9.10
C LEU A 114 -11.03 14.73 -7.74
N LEU A 115 -11.00 16.07 -7.70
CA LEU A 115 -10.99 16.87 -6.48
C LEU A 115 -12.38 17.43 -6.16
N SER A 116 -13.36 16.55 -6.05
CA SER A 116 -14.66 16.93 -5.49
C SER A 116 -14.53 17.32 -4.02
N ASP A 117 -15.45 18.12 -3.50
CA ASP A 117 -15.44 18.57 -2.10
C ASP A 117 -15.43 17.38 -1.12
N ASP A 118 -16.22 16.34 -1.40
CA ASP A 118 -16.25 15.11 -0.58
C ASP A 118 -14.92 14.36 -0.61
N PHE A 119 -14.26 14.29 -1.77
CA PHE A 119 -12.96 13.65 -1.89
C PHE A 119 -11.90 14.46 -1.14
N VAL A 120 -11.85 15.78 -1.33
CA VAL A 120 -10.89 16.64 -0.64
C VAL A 120 -11.09 16.58 0.87
N LYS A 121 -12.32 16.70 1.37
CA LYS A 121 -12.65 16.60 2.80
C LYS A 121 -12.25 15.25 3.39
N ASP A 122 -12.44 14.16 2.66
CA ASP A 122 -11.98 12.86 3.11
C ASP A 122 -10.44 12.79 3.12
N ARG A 123 -9.77 13.30 2.09
CA ARG A 123 -8.31 13.15 1.93
C ARG A 123 -7.46 14.18 2.68
N GLU A 124 -7.98 15.35 3.06
CA GLU A 124 -7.18 16.44 3.62
C GLU A 124 -6.45 16.05 4.91
N THR A 125 -7.02 15.13 5.70
CA THR A 125 -6.43 14.65 6.96
C THR A 125 -5.14 13.86 6.75
N ILE A 126 -4.93 13.35 5.53
CA ILE A 126 -3.81 12.49 5.14
C ILE A 126 -2.97 13.05 3.99
N PHE A 127 -3.54 13.95 3.18
CA PHE A 127 -2.93 14.60 2.03
C PHE A 127 -3.34 16.08 1.98
N PRO A 128 -2.84 16.92 2.91
CA PRO A 128 -3.25 18.32 3.03
C PRO A 128 -2.93 19.16 1.79
N ILE A 129 -1.98 18.73 0.95
CA ILE A 129 -1.67 19.37 -0.34
C ILE A 129 -2.93 19.54 -1.21
N LEU A 130 -3.85 18.57 -1.19
CA LEU A 130 -5.06 18.55 -2.01
C LEU A 130 -6.11 19.60 -1.57
N ALA A 131 -6.03 20.07 -0.33
CA ALA A 131 -6.94 21.06 0.25
C ALA A 131 -6.40 22.49 0.20
N ARG A 132 -5.24 22.71 -0.43
CA ARG A 132 -4.67 24.06 -0.58
C ARG A 132 -5.61 24.97 -1.36
N SER A 133 -5.79 26.19 -0.86
CA SER A 133 -6.61 27.21 -1.52
C SER A 133 -6.09 27.61 -2.90
N ASP A 134 -4.78 27.47 -3.13
CA ASP A 134 -4.10 27.77 -4.40
C ASP A 134 -3.79 26.51 -5.23
N TYR A 135 -4.38 25.35 -4.91
CA TYR A 135 -4.05 24.06 -5.54
C TYR A 135 -4.02 24.11 -7.07
N LYS A 136 -4.99 24.79 -7.69
CA LYS A 136 -5.10 24.92 -9.16
C LYS A 136 -3.87 25.58 -9.81
N THR A 137 -3.10 26.35 -9.05
CA THR A 137 -1.89 27.03 -9.53
C THR A 137 -0.63 26.16 -9.46
N LEU A 138 -0.68 25.02 -8.75
CA LEU A 138 0.49 24.19 -8.50
C LEU A 138 0.93 23.38 -9.71
N ARG A 139 -0.03 23.03 -10.59
CA ARG A 139 0.16 22.07 -11.68
C ARG A 139 1.41 22.34 -12.55
N PRO A 140 1.70 23.57 -13.02
CA PRO A 140 2.90 23.82 -13.84
C PRO A 140 4.20 23.45 -13.12
N SER A 141 4.32 23.79 -11.83
CA SER A 141 5.48 23.42 -11.01
C SER A 141 5.48 21.92 -10.67
N GLY A 142 4.30 21.32 -10.50
CA GLY A 142 4.14 19.88 -10.32
C GLY A 142 4.63 19.08 -11.52
N VAL A 143 4.30 19.52 -12.74
CA VAL A 143 4.77 18.89 -13.99
C VAL A 143 6.29 19.00 -14.09
N ALA A 144 6.86 20.17 -13.81
CA ALA A 144 8.32 20.36 -13.82
C ALA A 144 9.05 19.47 -12.80
N GLN A 145 8.52 19.38 -11.57
CA GLN A 145 9.07 18.48 -10.54
C GLN A 145 8.96 17.01 -10.95
N PHE A 146 7.82 16.59 -11.48
CA PHE A 146 7.64 15.22 -11.92
C PHE A 146 8.53 14.87 -13.12
N GLN A 147 8.73 15.82 -14.04
CA GLN A 147 9.68 15.65 -15.14
C GLN A 147 11.11 15.41 -14.63
N GLU A 148 11.54 16.09 -13.56
CA GLU A 148 12.83 15.83 -12.91
C GLU A 148 12.88 14.42 -12.30
N ARG A 149 11.81 13.98 -11.62
CA ARG A 149 11.74 12.60 -11.09
C ARG A 149 11.89 11.56 -12.19
N LEU A 150 11.22 11.77 -13.32
CA LEU A 150 11.33 10.89 -14.49
C LEU A 150 12.72 10.93 -15.11
N GLU A 151 13.35 12.10 -15.19
CA GLU A 151 14.71 12.27 -15.67
C GLU A 151 15.72 11.48 -14.81
N PHE A 152 15.57 11.54 -13.48
CA PHE A 152 16.37 10.74 -12.57
C PHE A 152 16.17 9.24 -12.81
N LEU A 153 14.91 8.78 -12.99
CA LEU A 153 14.65 7.38 -13.33
C LEU A 153 15.32 6.97 -14.64
N GLU A 154 15.13 7.76 -15.69
CA GLU A 154 15.60 7.48 -17.05
C GLU A 154 17.13 7.43 -17.13
N LYS A 155 17.80 8.41 -16.51
CA LYS A 155 19.25 8.60 -16.65
C LYS A 155 20.07 7.93 -15.55
N THR A 156 19.52 7.80 -14.35
CA THR A 156 20.25 7.30 -13.18
C THR A 156 19.76 5.92 -12.78
N ALA A 157 18.51 5.80 -12.30
CA ALA A 157 18.02 4.55 -11.72
C ALA A 157 17.96 3.41 -12.74
N LEU A 158 17.58 3.71 -13.98
CA LEU A 158 17.48 2.75 -15.10
C LEU A 158 18.65 2.88 -16.07
N SER A 159 19.81 3.39 -15.62
CA SER A 159 21.00 3.57 -16.46
C SER A 159 21.45 2.26 -17.14
N SER A 160 21.25 1.11 -16.50
CA SER A 160 21.52 -0.25 -17.00
C SER A 160 20.55 -0.75 -18.09
N GLY A 161 19.43 -0.06 -18.35
CA GLY A 161 18.59 -0.28 -19.54
C GLY A 161 17.39 -1.23 -19.42
N GLY A 162 17.08 -1.71 -18.21
CA GLY A 162 15.92 -2.57 -17.97
C GLY A 162 15.33 -2.41 -16.58
N TYR A 163 16.06 -2.86 -15.57
CA TYR A 163 15.66 -2.83 -14.17
C TYR A 163 16.81 -2.29 -13.32
N ILE A 164 16.48 -1.74 -12.14
CA ILE A 164 17.45 -1.14 -11.22
C ILE A 164 18.57 -2.14 -10.88
N ASN A 165 18.22 -3.40 -10.64
CA ASN A 165 19.14 -4.43 -10.13
C ASN A 165 19.61 -5.43 -11.20
N GLY A 166 19.51 -5.08 -12.49
CA GLY A 166 20.01 -5.89 -13.60
C GLY A 166 18.94 -6.24 -14.62
N ASP A 167 18.83 -7.53 -14.96
CA ASP A 167 18.05 -7.99 -16.11
C ASP A 167 16.62 -8.43 -15.78
N LYS A 168 16.24 -8.44 -14.50
CA LYS A 168 14.94 -8.91 -14.03
C LYS A 168 14.30 -7.93 -13.06
N LEU A 169 12.97 -7.93 -13.04
CA LEU A 169 12.17 -7.18 -12.09
C LEU A 169 12.57 -7.53 -10.65
N SER A 170 12.83 -6.50 -9.85
CA SER A 170 13.20 -6.60 -8.45
C SER A 170 12.28 -5.77 -7.57
N VAL A 171 12.43 -5.90 -6.25
CA VAL A 171 11.65 -5.12 -5.28
C VAL A 171 11.93 -3.61 -5.42
N ALA A 172 13.17 -3.23 -5.75
CA ALA A 172 13.55 -1.85 -6.03
C ALA A 172 12.69 -1.22 -7.15
N ASP A 173 12.47 -1.95 -8.24
CA ASP A 173 11.68 -1.45 -9.37
C ASP A 173 10.22 -1.18 -8.98
N ILE A 174 9.63 -2.08 -8.18
CA ILE A 174 8.25 -1.92 -7.68
C ILE A 174 8.17 -0.70 -6.75
N HIS A 175 9.16 -0.54 -5.87
CA HIS A 175 9.24 0.60 -4.96
C HIS A 175 9.43 1.94 -5.66
N VAL A 176 10.20 1.97 -6.74
CA VAL A 176 10.52 3.21 -7.45
C VAL A 176 9.39 3.66 -8.37
N ILE A 177 8.73 2.72 -9.06
CA ILE A 177 7.91 3.05 -10.24
C ILE A 177 6.46 3.38 -9.92
N TRP A 178 5.91 2.89 -8.80
CA TRP A 178 4.46 2.89 -8.57
C TRP A 178 3.82 4.29 -8.59
N GLY A 179 4.46 5.30 -7.99
CA GLY A 179 3.98 6.69 -8.01
C GLY A 179 4.02 7.30 -9.41
N ALA A 180 5.15 7.13 -10.12
CA ALA A 180 5.32 7.62 -11.49
C ALA A 180 4.35 6.93 -12.47
N ARG A 181 4.20 5.61 -12.36
CA ARG A 181 3.24 4.82 -13.14
C ARG A 181 1.82 5.31 -12.91
N TRP A 182 1.42 5.54 -11.66
CA TRP A 182 0.10 6.07 -11.35
C TRP A 182 -0.10 7.48 -11.91
N ALA A 183 0.92 8.34 -11.89
CA ALA A 183 0.81 9.66 -12.50
C ALA A 183 0.65 9.62 -14.03
N LEU A 184 1.39 8.73 -14.71
CA LEU A 184 1.42 8.62 -16.17
C LEU A 184 0.23 7.88 -16.78
N ASN A 185 -0.27 6.84 -16.09
CA ASN A 185 -1.37 6.02 -16.59
C ASN A 185 -2.65 6.84 -16.82
N PRO A 186 -3.47 6.48 -17.82
CA PRO A 186 -4.73 7.17 -18.10
C PRO A 186 -5.71 7.07 -16.93
N MET A 187 -6.65 8.03 -16.84
CA MET A 187 -7.71 8.00 -15.83
C MET A 187 -8.64 6.79 -15.97
N ASP A 188 -8.78 6.27 -17.19
CA ASP A 188 -9.60 5.13 -17.56
C ASP A 188 -8.79 4.04 -18.30
N GLY A 189 -9.17 2.78 -18.09
CA GLY A 189 -8.49 1.64 -18.70
C GLY A 189 -7.16 1.25 -18.03
N GLY A 190 -6.73 0.00 -18.25
CA GLY A 190 -5.56 -0.57 -17.58
C GLY A 190 -5.65 -0.49 -16.05
N PRO A 191 -4.51 -0.43 -15.32
CA PRO A 191 -4.52 0.15 -13.98
C PRO A 191 -4.65 1.68 -14.12
N PRO A 192 -5.73 2.30 -13.60
CA PRO A 192 -5.98 3.72 -13.81
C PRO A 192 -5.00 4.61 -13.03
N GLY A 193 -4.83 5.84 -13.49
CA GLY A 193 -3.87 6.82 -12.98
C GLY A 193 -4.37 8.26 -13.10
N LEU A 194 -3.46 9.23 -13.12
CA LEU A 194 -3.78 10.67 -13.19
C LEU A 194 -3.86 11.23 -14.62
N GLY A 195 -3.47 10.44 -15.63
CA GLY A 195 -3.50 10.84 -17.04
C GLY A 195 -2.43 11.85 -17.45
N SER A 196 -1.34 11.98 -16.69
CA SER A 196 -0.32 13.01 -16.91
C SER A 196 0.53 12.76 -18.17
N SER A 197 0.48 11.57 -18.77
CA SER A 197 1.19 11.27 -20.02
C SER A 197 0.78 12.15 -21.22
N LYS A 198 -0.33 12.89 -21.11
CA LYS A 198 -0.77 13.87 -22.11
C LYS A 198 0.00 15.21 -22.02
N GLU A 199 0.69 15.47 -20.91
CA GLU A 199 1.50 16.67 -20.75
C GLU A 199 2.74 16.60 -21.65
N ALA A 200 3.11 17.74 -22.23
CA ALA A 200 4.31 17.83 -23.06
C ALA A 200 5.55 17.48 -22.23
N GLY A 201 6.42 16.62 -22.77
CA GLY A 201 7.66 16.24 -22.09
C GLY A 201 7.55 15.05 -21.14
N LEU A 202 6.37 14.43 -20.97
CA LEU A 202 6.18 13.22 -20.14
C LEU A 202 5.98 11.92 -20.95
N GLY A 203 5.98 12.02 -22.28
CA GLY A 203 5.74 10.91 -23.19
C GLY A 203 6.91 9.94 -23.35
N LYS A 204 6.65 8.87 -24.11
CA LYS A 204 7.60 7.77 -24.37
C LYS A 204 8.84 8.21 -25.14
N GLU A 205 8.69 9.25 -25.96
CA GLU A 205 9.77 9.88 -26.71
C GLU A 205 10.79 10.60 -25.80
N HIS A 206 10.37 11.03 -24.61
CA HIS A 206 11.25 11.67 -23.62
C HIS A 206 11.83 10.67 -22.61
N PHE A 207 11.04 9.68 -22.19
CA PHE A 207 11.44 8.73 -21.12
C PHE A 207 11.32 7.25 -21.54
N PRO A 208 12.02 6.81 -22.60
CA PRO A 208 11.82 5.48 -23.17
C PRO A 208 12.09 4.32 -22.20
N LYS A 209 13.05 4.43 -21.26
CA LYS A 209 13.32 3.36 -20.29
C LYS A 209 12.28 3.31 -19.19
N VAL A 210 11.80 4.45 -18.71
CA VAL A 210 10.70 4.49 -17.73
C VAL A 210 9.45 3.84 -18.31
N TRP A 211 9.08 4.21 -19.53
CA TRP A 211 7.93 3.62 -20.21
C TRP A 211 8.12 2.14 -20.51
N LYS A 212 9.33 1.73 -20.91
CA LYS A 212 9.67 0.31 -21.08
C LYS A 212 9.51 -0.48 -19.77
N LEU A 213 9.93 0.08 -18.63
CA LEU A 213 9.71 -0.54 -17.33
C LEU A 213 8.21 -0.67 -17.04
N ILE A 214 7.43 0.41 -17.20
CA ILE A 214 5.97 0.38 -16.97
C ILE A 214 5.29 -0.68 -17.83
N GLU A 215 5.65 -0.78 -19.11
CA GLU A 215 5.12 -1.74 -20.07
C GLU A 215 5.55 -3.19 -19.78
N SER A 216 6.68 -3.40 -19.08
CA SER A 216 7.16 -4.73 -18.72
C SER A 216 6.57 -5.28 -17.42
N LEU A 217 5.84 -4.46 -16.65
CA LEU A 217 5.23 -4.88 -15.38
C LEU A 217 4.09 -5.86 -15.61
N PRO A 218 3.99 -6.94 -14.81
CA PRO A 218 2.91 -7.90 -14.97
C PRO A 218 1.55 -7.30 -14.58
N ALA A 219 0.52 -7.69 -15.32
CA ALA A 219 -0.86 -7.36 -14.98
C ALA A 219 -1.32 -8.12 -13.73
N SER A 220 -2.14 -7.48 -12.89
CA SER A 220 -2.68 -8.10 -11.68
C SER A 220 -3.35 -9.44 -11.97
N ASN A 221 -2.99 -10.47 -11.21
CA ASN A 221 -3.58 -11.81 -11.28
C ASN A 221 -4.68 -12.07 -10.22
N GLY A 222 -5.05 -11.03 -9.44
CA GLY A 222 -6.07 -11.13 -8.40
C GLY A 222 -7.48 -11.31 -8.96
N GLN A 223 -8.22 -12.29 -8.46
CA GLN A 223 -9.63 -12.50 -8.81
C GLN A 223 -10.55 -11.82 -7.81
N THR A 224 -11.53 -11.04 -8.28
CA THR A 224 -12.50 -10.40 -7.39
C THR A 224 -13.37 -11.45 -6.68
N VAL A 225 -13.60 -11.26 -5.39
CA VAL A 225 -14.46 -12.08 -4.55
C VAL A 225 -15.40 -11.18 -3.73
N ASP A 226 -16.57 -11.70 -3.39
CA ASP A 226 -17.52 -11.03 -2.51
C ASP A 226 -16.94 -10.84 -1.10
N ALA A 227 -17.25 -9.71 -0.46
CA ALA A 227 -16.74 -9.36 0.85
C ALA A 227 -17.16 -10.34 1.95
N ALA A 228 -18.41 -10.83 1.93
CA ALA A 228 -18.89 -11.79 2.92
C ALA A 228 -18.25 -13.18 2.71
N GLU A 229 -18.03 -13.59 1.46
CA GLU A 229 -17.28 -14.80 1.15
C GLU A 229 -15.82 -14.70 1.64
N ALA A 230 -15.14 -13.58 1.37
CA ALA A 230 -13.79 -13.32 1.86
C ALA A 230 -13.72 -13.35 3.39
N ALA A 231 -14.64 -12.66 4.08
CA ALA A 231 -14.72 -12.66 5.54
C ALA A 231 -14.86 -14.08 6.10
N LYS A 232 -15.72 -14.91 5.49
CA LYS A 232 -15.89 -16.32 5.87
C LYS A 232 -14.61 -17.14 5.66
N LYS A 233 -13.89 -16.94 4.54
CA LYS A 233 -12.60 -17.59 4.27
C LYS A 233 -11.57 -17.23 5.34
N ILE A 234 -11.45 -15.94 5.69
CA ILE A 234 -10.53 -15.45 6.73
C ILE A 234 -10.89 -16.06 8.09
N GLN A 235 -12.15 -15.95 8.52
CA GLN A 235 -12.58 -16.39 9.86
C GLN A 235 -12.57 -17.92 10.04
N SER A 236 -12.63 -18.68 8.95
CA SER A 236 -12.51 -20.15 8.99
C SER A 236 -11.08 -20.66 8.81
N ALA A 237 -10.14 -19.80 8.42
CA ALA A 237 -8.74 -20.18 8.25
C ALA A 237 -8.00 -20.32 9.60
N SER A 238 -6.75 -20.79 9.53
CA SER A 238 -5.82 -20.78 10.65
C SER A 238 -5.02 -19.49 10.70
N PHE A 239 -4.47 -19.17 11.88
CA PHE A 239 -3.39 -18.19 11.99
C PHE A 239 -2.14 -18.71 11.26
N THR A 240 -1.43 -17.79 10.62
CA THR A 240 -0.21 -17.99 9.84
C THR A 240 0.99 -17.28 10.44
N ALA A 241 0.76 -16.46 11.47
CA ALA A 241 1.79 -15.86 12.30
C ALA A 241 1.81 -16.53 13.68
N ASP A 242 2.97 -17.05 14.09
CA ASP A 242 3.20 -17.48 15.47
C ASP A 242 3.59 -16.25 16.30
N LYS A 243 2.58 -15.65 16.94
CA LYS A 243 2.70 -14.36 17.63
C LYS A 243 2.06 -14.47 19.00
N SER A 244 2.88 -14.38 20.03
CA SER A 244 2.43 -14.40 21.42
C SER A 244 3.38 -13.59 22.31
N GLY A 245 2.80 -12.87 23.26
CA GLY A 245 3.57 -12.11 24.25
C GLY A 245 4.20 -10.83 23.70
N VAL A 246 4.64 -9.96 24.60
CA VAL A 246 5.28 -8.69 24.24
C VAL A 246 6.80 -8.83 24.18
N ALA A 247 7.43 -7.98 23.37
CA ALA A 247 8.88 -7.93 23.23
C ALA A 247 9.57 -7.73 24.59
N LYS A 248 10.74 -8.35 24.78
CA LYS A 248 11.58 -8.08 25.95
C LYS A 248 11.98 -6.61 25.96
N GLY A 249 11.67 -5.91 27.05
CA GLY A 249 11.92 -4.47 27.15
C GLY A 249 10.96 -3.63 26.32
N GLU A 250 9.73 -4.11 26.10
CA GLU A 250 8.63 -3.38 25.45
C GLU A 250 8.61 -1.91 25.90
N PRO A 251 8.97 -0.95 25.01
CA PRO A 251 9.18 0.44 25.41
C PRO A 251 7.90 1.15 25.84
N THR A 252 6.72 0.67 25.42
CA THR A 252 5.44 1.21 25.87
C THR A 252 5.05 0.77 27.28
N GLY A 253 5.68 -0.28 27.81
CA GLY A 253 5.31 -0.92 29.08
C GLY A 253 3.99 -1.71 29.05
N ILE A 254 3.25 -1.68 27.95
CA ILE A 254 1.94 -2.33 27.83
C ILE A 254 2.12 -3.85 27.70
N GLN A 255 1.34 -4.60 28.48
CA GLN A 255 1.41 -6.06 28.51
C GLN A 255 0.41 -6.69 27.53
N ALA A 256 0.70 -7.91 27.07
CA ALA A 256 -0.26 -8.69 26.29
C ALA A 256 -1.56 -8.92 27.07
N GLY A 257 -2.68 -8.99 26.37
CA GLY A 257 -4.03 -9.13 26.91
C GLY A 257 -4.71 -7.81 27.27
N LYS A 258 -3.99 -6.68 27.25
CA LYS A 258 -4.57 -5.35 27.51
C LYS A 258 -5.39 -4.86 26.34
N GLN A 259 -6.44 -4.09 26.63
CA GLN A 259 -7.15 -3.34 25.60
C GLN A 259 -6.33 -2.11 25.22
N VAL A 260 -6.18 -1.91 23.92
CA VAL A 260 -5.31 -0.89 23.37
C VAL A 260 -5.96 -0.23 22.17
N THR A 261 -5.42 0.93 21.81
CA THR A 261 -5.67 1.59 20.54
C THR A 261 -4.37 1.75 19.76
N VAL A 262 -4.46 1.65 18.44
CA VAL A 262 -3.37 1.97 17.50
C VAL A 262 -3.82 3.09 16.58
N ASP A 263 -3.10 4.21 16.62
CA ASP A 263 -3.29 5.36 15.74
C ASP A 263 -2.17 5.46 14.70
N SER A 264 -2.47 6.01 13.53
CA SER A 264 -1.46 6.35 12.52
C SER A 264 -0.90 7.76 12.77
N LEU A 265 0.40 7.95 12.52
CA LEU A 265 1.09 9.25 12.63
C LEU A 265 0.88 10.17 11.42
N ASP A 266 0.33 9.64 10.33
CA ASP A 266 0.14 10.36 9.06
C ASP A 266 -1.26 10.97 8.90
N ALA A 267 -2.10 10.85 9.93
CA ALA A 267 -3.44 11.40 9.99
C ALA A 267 -3.58 12.35 11.20
N ALA A 268 -4.67 13.13 11.23
CA ALA A 268 -5.01 13.91 12.42
C ALA A 268 -5.08 13.00 13.67
N PRO A 269 -4.48 13.39 14.81
CA PRO A 269 -4.45 12.56 16.02
C PRO A 269 -5.84 12.07 16.42
N HIS A 270 -5.97 10.78 16.73
CA HIS A 270 -7.20 10.15 17.20
C HIS A 270 -8.39 10.20 16.22
N SER A 271 -8.15 10.55 14.95
CA SER A 271 -9.21 10.61 13.94
C SER A 271 -9.75 9.22 13.56
N HIS A 272 -8.88 8.20 13.57
CA HIS A 272 -9.21 6.84 13.12
C HIS A 272 -8.48 5.75 13.94
N PRO A 273 -8.65 5.69 15.27
CA PRO A 273 -8.00 4.68 16.08
C PRO A 273 -8.52 3.28 15.76
N GLN A 274 -7.62 2.31 15.71
CA GLN A 274 -7.98 0.89 15.77
C GLN A 274 -7.96 0.41 17.21
N ALA A 275 -9.11 0.01 17.74
CA ALA A 275 -9.20 -0.67 19.02
C ALA A 275 -9.02 -2.18 18.88
N GLY A 276 -8.42 -2.81 19.88
CA GLY A 276 -8.29 -4.27 19.97
C GLY A 276 -7.56 -4.72 21.21
N LYS A 277 -7.48 -6.03 21.41
CA LYS A 277 -6.72 -6.63 22.51
C LYS A 277 -5.29 -6.89 22.06
N LEU A 278 -4.29 -6.37 22.77
CA LEU A 278 -2.88 -6.57 22.42
C LEU A 278 -2.50 -8.06 22.54
N VAL A 279 -2.09 -8.70 21.45
CA VAL A 279 -1.67 -10.11 21.44
C VAL A 279 -0.16 -10.22 21.56
N SER A 280 0.55 -9.42 20.75
CA SER A 280 2.00 -9.45 20.73
C SER A 280 2.60 -8.13 20.29
N THR A 281 3.87 -7.95 20.66
CA THR A 281 4.72 -6.91 20.09
C THR A 281 6.10 -7.47 19.76
N SER A 282 6.73 -6.87 18.77
CA SER A 282 8.14 -7.07 18.44
C SER A 282 8.82 -5.72 18.17
N ASN A 283 10.09 -5.76 17.76
CA ASN A 283 10.78 -4.56 17.26
C ASN A 283 10.18 -4.05 15.94
N LYS A 284 9.45 -4.89 15.21
CA LYS A 284 8.87 -4.57 13.90
C LYS A 284 7.37 -4.35 13.93
N GLU A 285 6.65 -5.05 14.81
CA GLU A 285 5.20 -5.22 14.69
C GLU A 285 4.46 -5.05 16.02
N ILE A 286 3.21 -4.63 15.91
CA ILE A 286 2.16 -4.65 16.94
C ILE A 286 1.03 -5.53 16.41
N VAL A 287 0.52 -6.45 17.22
CA VAL A 287 -0.55 -7.37 16.81
C VAL A 287 -1.73 -7.27 17.75
N LEU A 288 -2.90 -6.97 17.20
CA LEU A 288 -4.16 -6.86 17.94
C LEU A 288 -5.07 -8.03 17.58
N GLU A 289 -5.76 -8.60 18.56
CA GLU A 289 -6.93 -9.46 18.34
C GLU A 289 -8.18 -8.59 18.30
N LEU A 290 -8.98 -8.75 17.24
CA LEU A 290 -10.24 -8.04 17.05
C LEU A 290 -11.43 -8.92 17.46
N PRO A 291 -12.62 -8.34 17.74
CA PRO A 291 -13.81 -9.11 18.14
C PRO A 291 -14.24 -10.18 17.13
N SER A 292 -13.88 -10.02 15.86
CA SER A 292 -14.13 -10.99 14.79
C SER A 292 -13.25 -12.24 14.87
N GLY A 293 -12.27 -12.28 15.79
CA GLY A 293 -11.34 -13.38 15.98
C GLY A 293 -10.13 -13.38 15.03
N ILE A 294 -9.91 -12.30 14.29
CA ILE A 294 -8.71 -12.11 13.46
C ILE A 294 -7.61 -11.41 14.25
N HIS A 295 -6.38 -11.55 13.76
CA HIS A 295 -5.26 -10.73 14.20
C HIS A 295 -5.00 -9.63 13.17
N LEU A 296 -4.96 -8.38 13.63
CA LEU A 296 -4.60 -7.23 12.81
C LEU A 296 -3.18 -6.78 13.17
N HIS A 297 -2.30 -6.78 12.18
CA HIS A 297 -0.86 -6.52 12.32
C HIS A 297 -0.53 -5.13 11.80
N PHE A 298 0.18 -4.36 12.61
CA PHE A 298 0.67 -3.02 12.31
C PHE A 298 2.20 -3.01 12.38
N PRO A 299 2.90 -2.27 11.52
CA PRO A 299 4.30 -1.99 11.77
C PRO A 299 4.45 -1.04 12.97
N ARG A 300 5.64 -1.02 13.58
CA ARG A 300 5.99 -0.08 14.66
C ARG A 300 6.17 1.35 14.15
N VAL A 301 6.89 1.49 13.04
CA VAL A 301 7.19 2.80 12.46
C VAL A 301 5.91 3.36 11.83
N GLY A 302 5.58 4.61 12.14
CA GLY A 302 4.37 5.27 11.64
C GLY A 302 3.12 5.09 12.52
N TYR A 303 3.21 4.32 13.61
CA TYR A 303 2.05 3.99 14.44
C TYR A 303 2.30 4.24 15.93
N ILE A 304 1.23 4.61 16.64
CA ILE A 304 1.25 4.85 18.08
C ILE A 304 0.34 3.85 18.77
N LEU A 305 0.93 3.05 19.65
CA LEU A 305 0.21 2.13 20.54
C LEU A 305 -0.08 2.81 21.88
N ARG A 306 -1.33 2.73 22.36
CA ARG A 306 -1.77 3.25 23.67
C ARG A 306 -2.65 2.23 24.38
N GLU A 307 -2.61 2.21 25.72
CA GLU A 307 -3.66 1.54 26.50
C GLU A 307 -4.99 2.32 26.30
N ALA A 308 -6.09 1.59 26.15
CA ALA A 308 -7.42 2.15 25.88
C ALA A 308 -8.11 2.65 27.16
#